data_AF-A0A9Q0MT47-F1
#
_entry.id   AF-A0A9Q0MT47-F1
#
_cell.length_a   1.000
_cell.length_b   1.000
_cell.length_c   1.000
_cell.angle_alpha   90.00
_cell.angle_beta   90.00
_cell.angle_gamma   90.00
#
_symmetry.space_group_name_H-M   'P 1'
#
loop_
_entity.id
_entity.type
_entity.pdbx_description
1 polymer ?
#
loop_
_entity_poly.entity_id
_entity_poly.type
_entity_poly.pdbx_seq_one_letter_code
_entity_poly.pdbx_strand_id
1 'polypeptide(L)'
;MSKSAKKFNGYDEDVIEKFNLIKNESTKVPGVIEVDTVELPSWIDRDRYVNSCLPVFAKIRPSIPISSLVGLSYLIQLPTILPPLLYTKKSENVCGLFERYLDTVAYVRHWHTTDIFDPKTDGYKAVNAVRSMHRHILKVMNEKAEERSKPTKVAPNVWVSQYDMVVTQWAFYGLLVMYPKACGLHHITDEELYEVIYCWRVISYFIGIDDKFSLWGETVEKSQQLCHLIFDEAYRSILEKQDREAVGSKMADDIFASMTEVLGPFTAQAVNKYWFRFLGVQSTVHLKTWLEFASDYIVINMAEDHWGLDSVNEQRLRGSLLLGERL
;
A
#
# COMPACT_ATOMS: atom_id res chain seq x y z
N MET A 1 -35.13 2.93 7.17
CA MET A 1 -33.71 3.37 7.08
C MET A 1 -33.26 3.30 5.63
N SER A 2 -32.63 4.36 5.11
CA SER A 2 -32.08 4.39 3.74
C SER A 2 -30.89 3.40 3.61
N LYS A 3 -30.58 2.95 2.38
CA LYS A 3 -29.38 2.11 2.13
C LYS A 3 -28.08 2.78 2.63
N SER A 4 -28.02 4.12 2.57
CA SER A 4 -26.89 4.92 3.08
C SER A 4 -26.75 4.81 4.61
N ALA A 5 -27.86 4.91 5.35
CA ALA A 5 -27.86 4.81 6.81
C ALA A 5 -27.47 3.40 7.34
N LYS A 6 -27.61 2.35 6.52
CA LYS A 6 -27.11 1.00 6.85
C LYS A 6 -25.61 0.82 6.60
N LYS A 7 -25.02 1.56 5.65
CA LYS A 7 -23.59 1.47 5.29
C LYS A 7 -22.68 1.93 6.44
N PHE A 8 -23.13 2.93 7.20
CA PHE A 8 -22.33 3.57 8.24
C PHE A 8 -22.65 3.09 9.67
N ASN A 9 -23.43 2.01 9.82
CA ASN A 9 -23.75 1.50 11.15
C ASN A 9 -22.50 0.95 11.85
N GLY A 10 -22.17 1.48 13.03
CA GLY A 10 -20.99 1.07 13.81
C GLY A 10 -19.70 1.85 13.52
N TYR A 11 -19.78 2.94 12.75
CA TYR A 11 -18.65 3.85 12.51
C TYR A 11 -18.83 5.16 13.28
N ASP A 12 -17.72 5.76 13.71
CA ASP A 12 -17.73 7.04 14.42
C ASP A 12 -18.13 8.18 13.46
N GLU A 13 -18.83 9.20 13.98
CA GLU A 13 -19.36 10.30 13.15
C GLU A 13 -18.24 11.09 12.44
N ASP A 14 -17.13 11.34 13.13
CA ASP A 14 -15.96 12.03 12.57
C ASP A 14 -15.24 11.19 11.51
N VAL A 15 -15.22 9.86 11.66
CA VAL A 15 -14.71 8.94 10.63
C VAL A 15 -15.58 8.99 9.38
N ILE A 16 -16.91 9.02 9.53
CA ILE A 16 -17.85 9.16 8.40
C ILE A 16 -17.65 10.50 7.69
N GLU A 17 -17.49 11.59 8.44
CA GLU A 17 -17.21 12.91 7.89
C GLU A 17 -15.90 12.92 7.11
N LYS A 18 -14.82 12.39 7.70
CA LYS A 18 -13.51 12.26 7.05
C LYS A 18 -13.57 11.41 5.78
N PHE A 19 -14.27 10.28 5.82
CA PHE A 19 -14.48 9.44 4.65
C PHE A 19 -15.20 10.19 3.52
N ASN A 20 -16.28 10.92 3.84
CA ASN A 20 -17.01 11.70 2.85
C ASN A 20 -16.16 12.84 2.28
N LEU A 21 -15.33 13.48 3.10
CA LEU A 21 -14.37 14.49 2.65
C LEU A 21 -13.38 13.90 1.64
N ILE A 22 -12.77 12.76 1.97
CA ILE A 22 -11.85 12.05 1.07
C ILE A 22 -12.59 11.67 -0.22
N LYS A 23 -13.70 10.94 -0.12
CA LYS A 23 -14.43 10.43 -1.29
C LYS A 23 -14.88 11.54 -2.24
N ASN A 24 -15.40 12.65 -1.71
CA ASN A 24 -16.08 13.65 -2.53
C ASN A 24 -15.18 14.79 -2.97
N GLU A 25 -14.23 15.23 -2.14
CA GLU A 25 -13.40 16.40 -2.43
C GLU A 25 -12.02 16.05 -2.98
N SER A 26 -11.40 14.96 -2.49
CA SER A 26 -10.02 14.63 -2.91
C SER A 26 -9.91 14.20 -4.38
N THR A 27 -11.02 13.77 -5.01
CA THR A 27 -11.09 13.45 -6.45
C THR A 27 -10.95 14.66 -7.37
N LYS A 28 -11.12 15.87 -6.83
CA LYS A 28 -11.06 17.14 -7.56
C LYS A 28 -9.72 17.85 -7.39
N VAL A 29 -8.84 17.33 -6.54
CA VAL A 29 -7.58 17.98 -6.16
C VAL A 29 -6.40 17.21 -6.76
N PRO A 30 -5.41 17.89 -7.37
CA PRO A 30 -4.16 17.29 -7.80
C PRO A 30 -3.46 16.51 -6.67
N GLY A 31 -3.08 15.26 -6.94
CA GLY A 31 -2.58 14.33 -5.94
C GLY A 31 -1.22 14.66 -5.33
N VAL A 32 -0.46 15.57 -5.93
CA VAL A 32 0.80 16.02 -5.32
C VAL A 32 0.73 17.52 -5.05
N ILE A 33 0.58 17.88 -3.78
CA ILE A 33 0.72 19.26 -3.34
C ILE A 33 2.18 19.63 -3.10
N GLU A 34 2.44 20.93 -2.98
CA GLU A 34 3.71 21.39 -2.40
C GLU A 34 3.73 21.09 -0.91
N VAL A 35 4.89 20.65 -0.45
CA VAL A 35 5.12 20.22 0.93
C VAL A 35 6.03 21.24 1.57
N ASP A 36 5.60 21.79 2.71
CA ASP A 36 6.47 22.64 3.51
C ASP A 36 7.47 21.76 4.26
N THR A 37 8.76 22.01 4.05
CA THR A 37 9.85 21.31 4.74
C THR A 37 10.46 22.13 5.88
N VAL A 38 10.02 23.39 6.02
CA VAL A 38 10.48 24.37 7.02
C VAL A 38 9.46 24.46 8.15
N GLU A 39 8.21 24.83 7.83
CA GLU A 39 7.10 24.92 8.78
C GLU A 39 6.25 23.64 8.71
N LEU A 40 6.74 22.59 9.38
CA LEU A 40 6.04 21.31 9.44
C LEU A 40 4.74 21.44 10.27
N PRO A 41 3.68 20.67 9.92
CA PRO A 41 2.51 20.51 10.78
C PRO A 41 2.92 20.13 12.20
N SER A 42 2.24 20.69 13.21
CA SER A 42 2.59 20.52 14.62
C SER A 42 2.54 19.07 15.12
N TRP A 43 1.87 18.18 14.39
CA TRP A 43 1.80 16.75 14.70
C TRP A 43 3.01 15.97 14.17
N ILE A 44 3.83 16.53 13.27
CA ILE A 44 5.05 15.90 12.77
C ILE A 44 6.20 16.15 13.76
N ASP A 45 6.56 15.09 14.47
CA ASP A 45 7.73 14.98 15.31
C ASP A 45 8.82 14.15 14.59
N ARG A 46 9.94 14.80 14.28
CA ARG A 46 11.09 14.19 13.60
C ARG A 46 11.79 13.15 14.49
N ASP A 47 11.93 13.45 15.77
CA ASP A 47 12.58 12.55 16.72
C ASP A 47 11.73 11.31 16.94
N ARG A 48 10.40 11.46 16.98
CA ARG A 48 9.49 10.30 17.03
C ARG A 48 9.63 9.41 15.81
N TYR A 49 9.70 10.00 14.61
CA TYR A 49 9.87 9.23 13.37
C TYR A 49 11.13 8.36 13.42
N VAL A 50 12.27 8.96 13.79
CA VAL A 50 13.57 8.26 13.81
C VAL A 50 13.64 7.25 14.96
N ASN A 51 13.23 7.65 16.16
CA ASN A 51 13.49 6.87 17.38
C ASN A 51 12.37 5.87 17.73
N SER A 52 11.16 6.06 17.22
CA SER A 52 10.01 5.17 17.50
C SER A 52 9.59 4.39 16.27
N CYS A 53 9.41 5.05 15.12
CA CYS A 53 8.88 4.37 13.94
C CYS A 53 9.87 3.41 13.28
N LEU A 54 11.12 3.83 13.04
CA LEU A 54 12.11 2.99 12.35
C LEU A 54 12.37 1.66 13.09
N PRO A 55 12.50 1.63 14.44
CA PRO A 55 12.56 0.37 15.18
C PRO A 55 11.35 -0.54 14.97
N VAL A 56 10.14 0.00 14.96
CA VAL A 56 8.92 -0.79 14.70
C VAL A 56 8.95 -1.39 13.30
N PHE A 57 9.34 -0.64 12.27
CA PHE A 57 9.50 -1.21 10.93
C PHE A 57 10.56 -2.30 10.86
N ALA A 58 11.62 -2.21 11.67
CA ALA A 58 12.62 -3.26 11.73
C ALA A 58 12.03 -4.60 12.23
N LYS A 59 11.03 -4.54 13.12
CA LYS A 59 10.27 -5.70 13.63
C LYS A 59 9.29 -6.25 12.59
N ILE A 60 8.56 -5.38 11.89
CA ILE A 60 7.48 -5.79 10.97
C ILE A 60 7.93 -5.96 9.50
N ARG A 61 9.21 -5.74 9.21
CA ARG A 61 9.80 -5.69 7.85
C ARG A 61 9.37 -6.81 6.90
N PRO A 62 9.32 -8.09 7.31
CA PRO A 62 8.95 -9.17 6.39
C PRO A 62 7.49 -9.07 5.90
N SER A 63 6.60 -8.51 6.72
CA SER A 63 5.16 -8.42 6.45
C SER A 63 4.79 -7.32 5.45
N ILE A 64 5.63 -6.29 5.34
CA ILE A 64 5.34 -5.10 4.51
C ILE A 64 5.26 -5.47 3.02
N PRO A 65 6.26 -6.12 2.39
CA PRO A 65 6.21 -6.36 0.96
C PRO A 65 5.06 -7.29 0.55
N ILE A 66 4.72 -8.29 1.38
CA ILE A 66 3.62 -9.22 1.07
C ILE A 66 2.27 -8.50 1.13
N SER A 67 1.99 -7.77 2.21
CA SER A 67 0.73 -7.02 2.33
C SER A 67 0.58 -5.95 1.24
N SER A 68 1.67 -5.25 0.93
CA SER A 68 1.73 -4.28 -0.17
C SER A 68 1.52 -4.92 -1.54
N LEU A 69 2.08 -6.11 -1.80
CA LEU A 69 1.88 -6.83 -3.06
C LEU A 69 0.41 -7.19 -3.28
N VAL A 70 -0.29 -7.62 -2.23
CA VAL A 70 -1.72 -7.93 -2.30
C VAL A 70 -2.53 -6.66 -2.54
N GLY A 71 -2.31 -5.60 -1.75
CA GLY A 71 -3.06 -4.35 -1.93
C GLY A 71 -2.79 -3.71 -3.29
N LEU A 72 -1.55 -3.78 -3.80
CA LEU A 72 -1.20 -3.33 -5.15
C LEU A 72 -1.97 -4.10 -6.23
N SER A 73 -2.14 -5.42 -6.06
CA SER A 73 -2.94 -6.23 -7.00
C SER A 73 -4.41 -5.78 -7.08
N TYR A 74 -4.91 -5.13 -6.03
CA TYR A 74 -6.25 -4.53 -5.98
C TYR A 74 -6.23 -3.11 -6.57
N LEU A 75 -5.19 -2.34 -6.26
CA LEU A 75 -4.99 -0.98 -6.74
C LEU A 75 -4.98 -0.89 -8.26
N ILE A 76 -4.27 -1.79 -8.93
CA ILE A 76 -4.16 -1.75 -10.39
C ILE A 76 -5.47 -2.12 -11.11
N GLN A 77 -6.48 -2.60 -10.39
CA GLN A 77 -7.82 -2.82 -10.95
C GLN A 77 -8.65 -1.54 -10.98
N LEU A 78 -8.17 -0.45 -10.36
CA LEU A 78 -8.87 0.82 -10.37
C LEU A 78 -8.70 1.54 -11.71
N PRO A 79 -9.79 2.04 -12.32
CA PRO A 79 -9.76 2.66 -13.65
C PRO A 79 -8.97 3.98 -13.69
N THR A 80 -8.75 4.61 -12.54
CA THR A 80 -7.95 5.83 -12.41
C THR A 80 -6.46 5.54 -12.18
N ILE A 81 -6.10 4.33 -11.73
CA ILE A 81 -4.73 3.94 -11.42
C ILE A 81 -4.06 3.19 -12.57
N LEU A 82 -4.78 2.29 -13.25
CA LEU A 82 -4.22 1.50 -14.35
C LEU A 82 -3.67 2.36 -15.50
N PRO A 83 -4.38 3.41 -15.99
CA PRO A 83 -3.89 4.19 -17.13
C PRO A 83 -2.57 4.93 -16.87
N PRO A 84 -2.34 5.60 -15.71
CA PRO A 84 -1.03 6.14 -15.37
C PRO A 84 0.09 5.10 -15.42
N LEU A 85 -0.15 3.87 -14.95
CA LEU A 85 0.85 2.79 -14.97
C LEU A 85 1.18 2.34 -16.39
N LEU A 86 0.16 2.16 -17.23
CA LEU A 86 0.34 1.79 -18.63
C LEU A 86 1.05 2.89 -19.42
N TYR A 87 0.76 4.16 -19.10
CA TYR A 87 1.37 5.30 -19.76
C TYR A 87 2.91 5.33 -19.65
N THR A 88 3.47 4.88 -18.52
CA THR A 88 4.92 4.91 -18.32
C THR A 88 5.68 3.88 -19.13
N LYS A 89 4.99 2.90 -19.73
CA LYS A 89 5.57 1.74 -20.45
C LYS A 89 6.48 0.83 -19.62
N LYS A 90 6.64 1.12 -18.32
CA LYS A 90 7.41 0.28 -17.38
C LYS A 90 6.65 -0.98 -16.94
N SER A 91 5.45 -1.19 -17.47
CA SER A 91 4.57 -2.32 -17.12
C SER A 91 4.19 -3.16 -18.35
N GLU A 92 4.93 -3.05 -19.46
CA GLU A 92 4.62 -3.74 -20.73
C GLU A 92 4.95 -5.24 -20.72
N ASN A 93 5.89 -5.68 -19.90
CA ASN A 93 6.32 -7.07 -19.79
C ASN A 93 6.87 -7.40 -18.38
N VAL A 94 7.06 -8.68 -18.11
CA VAL A 94 7.48 -9.20 -16.80
C VAL A 94 8.82 -8.61 -16.33
N CYS A 95 9.79 -8.40 -17.21
CA CYS A 95 11.08 -7.79 -16.84
C CYS A 95 10.91 -6.32 -16.44
N GLY A 96 10.11 -5.54 -17.18
CA GLY A 96 9.80 -4.17 -16.82
C GLY A 96 9.05 -4.06 -15.49
N LEU A 97 8.09 -4.98 -15.25
CA LEU A 97 7.39 -5.09 -13.97
C LEU A 97 8.37 -5.43 -12.83
N PHE A 98 9.30 -6.37 -13.05
CA PHE A 98 10.32 -6.72 -12.07
C PHE A 98 11.16 -5.49 -11.67
N GLU A 99 11.72 -4.76 -12.64
CA GLU A 99 12.49 -3.54 -12.37
C GLU A 99 11.65 -2.49 -11.62
N ARG A 100 10.42 -2.24 -12.09
CA ARG A 100 9.51 -1.27 -11.49
C ARG A 100 9.22 -1.58 -10.01
N TYR A 101 8.92 -2.84 -9.69
CA TYR A 101 8.55 -3.22 -8.33
C TYR A 101 9.76 -3.47 -7.44
N LEU A 102 10.91 -3.84 -7.99
CA LEU A 102 12.17 -3.84 -7.25
C LEU A 102 12.56 -2.42 -6.83
N ASP A 103 12.45 -1.44 -7.73
CA ASP A 103 12.62 -0.01 -7.40
C ASP A 103 11.65 0.41 -6.28
N THR A 104 10.38 0.02 -6.41
CA THR A 104 9.35 0.33 -5.40
C THR A 104 9.71 -0.25 -4.03
N VAL A 105 10.13 -1.52 -3.96
CA VAL A 105 10.60 -2.16 -2.73
C VAL A 105 11.81 -1.42 -2.16
N ALA A 106 12.76 -0.99 -2.99
CA ALA A 106 13.92 -0.22 -2.55
C ALA A 106 13.50 1.14 -1.95
N TYR A 107 12.67 1.93 -2.64
CA TYR A 107 12.19 3.21 -2.12
C TYR A 107 11.45 3.07 -0.79
N VAL A 108 10.49 2.15 -0.72
CA VAL A 108 9.71 1.89 0.50
C VAL A 108 10.62 1.40 1.63
N ARG A 109 11.61 0.55 1.35
CA ARG A 109 12.61 0.15 2.34
C ARG A 109 13.38 1.34 2.87
N HIS A 110 13.85 2.26 2.02
CA HIS A 110 14.59 3.43 2.46
C HIS A 110 13.79 4.34 3.40
N TRP A 111 12.48 4.50 3.17
CA TRP A 111 11.60 5.24 4.07
C TRP A 111 11.57 4.65 5.48
N HIS A 112 11.66 3.32 5.59
CA HIS A 112 11.57 2.59 6.85
C HIS A 112 12.91 2.31 7.53
N THR A 113 14.04 2.58 6.87
CA THR A 113 15.37 2.27 7.41
C THR A 113 16.26 3.48 7.62
N THR A 114 15.88 4.64 7.10
CA THR A 114 16.67 5.86 7.20
C THR A 114 15.78 7.07 7.41
N ASP A 115 16.34 8.12 8.00
CA ASP A 115 15.67 9.40 8.23
C ASP A 115 15.16 9.99 6.90
N ILE A 116 13.90 10.44 6.83
CA ILE A 116 13.32 11.08 5.63
C ILE A 116 13.45 12.61 5.64
N PHE A 117 13.99 13.19 6.71
CA PHE A 117 14.17 14.62 6.91
C PHE A 117 15.59 15.10 6.57
N ASP A 118 16.61 14.23 6.70
CA ASP A 118 18.01 14.57 6.39
C ASP A 118 18.31 14.42 4.88
N PRO A 119 18.67 15.50 4.15
CA PRO A 119 19.01 15.43 2.73
C PRO A 119 20.11 14.44 2.33
N LYS A 120 20.94 14.00 3.28
CA LYS A 120 22.06 13.08 3.02
C LYS A 120 21.62 11.62 2.96
N THR A 121 20.50 11.26 3.57
CA THR A 121 20.03 9.89 3.68
C THR A 121 19.30 9.43 2.43
N ASP A 122 19.18 8.11 2.29
CA ASP A 122 18.45 7.53 1.16
C ASP A 122 16.94 7.65 1.32
N GLY A 123 16.43 7.73 2.56
CA GLY A 123 15.01 7.97 2.87
C GLY A 123 14.55 9.31 2.31
N TYR A 124 15.29 10.38 2.57
CA TYR A 124 15.00 11.70 2.00
C TYR A 124 15.02 11.68 0.47
N LYS A 125 16.06 11.09 -0.13
CA LYS A 125 16.18 10.98 -1.60
C LYS A 125 15.02 10.18 -2.19
N ALA A 126 14.65 9.07 -1.55
CA ALA A 126 13.58 8.19 -1.98
C ALA A 126 12.22 8.89 -1.97
N VAL A 127 11.87 9.58 -0.87
CA VAL A 127 10.60 10.33 -0.78
C VAL A 127 10.53 11.41 -1.86
N ASN A 128 11.62 12.17 -2.05
CA ASN A 128 11.68 13.21 -3.07
C ASN A 128 11.61 12.64 -4.51
N ALA A 129 12.26 11.50 -4.77
CA ALA A 129 12.21 10.82 -6.06
C ALA A 129 10.78 10.38 -6.39
N VAL A 130 10.11 9.67 -5.48
CA VAL A 130 8.73 9.22 -5.66
C VAL A 130 7.76 10.40 -5.83
N ARG A 131 7.91 11.45 -5.01
CA ARG A 131 7.13 12.68 -5.18
C ARG A 131 7.33 13.29 -6.56
N SER A 132 8.57 13.37 -7.04
CA SER A 132 8.87 13.89 -8.39
C SER A 132 8.25 13.02 -9.49
N MET A 133 8.25 11.69 -9.34
CA MET A 133 7.60 10.78 -10.29
C MET A 133 6.09 11.01 -10.34
N HIS A 134 5.43 11.14 -9.18
CA HIS A 134 4.00 11.43 -9.11
C HIS A 134 3.66 12.81 -9.69
N ARG A 135 4.48 13.85 -9.43
CA ARG A 135 4.31 15.18 -10.08
C ARG A 135 4.42 15.10 -11.59
N HIS A 136 5.40 14.35 -12.09
CA HIS A 136 5.62 14.20 -13.51
C HIS A 136 4.41 13.55 -14.21
N ILE A 137 3.94 12.40 -13.70
CA ILE A 137 2.82 11.69 -14.32
C ILE A 137 1.52 12.49 -14.20
N LEU A 138 1.29 13.14 -13.05
CA LEU A 138 0.16 14.05 -12.85
C LEU A 138 0.16 15.16 -13.90
N LYS A 139 1.29 15.85 -14.08
CA LYS A 139 1.41 16.94 -15.06
C LYS A 139 1.10 16.45 -16.47
N VAL A 140 1.83 15.43 -16.92
CA VAL A 140 1.76 14.95 -18.31
C VAL A 140 0.38 14.37 -18.66
N MET A 141 -0.29 13.71 -17.73
CA MET A 141 -1.62 13.15 -17.98
C MET A 141 -2.72 14.21 -18.03
N ASN A 142 -2.64 15.23 -17.18
CA ASN A 142 -3.65 16.31 -17.18
C ASN A 142 -3.47 17.24 -18.38
N GLU A 143 -2.24 17.60 -18.76
CA GLU A 143 -1.96 18.38 -19.99
C GLU A 143 -2.55 17.67 -21.23
N LYS A 144 -2.33 16.36 -21.37
CA LYS A 144 -2.90 15.56 -22.47
C LYS A 144 -4.42 15.43 -22.42
N ALA A 145 -5.03 15.52 -21.24
CA ALA A 145 -6.47 15.48 -21.11
C ALA A 145 -7.10 16.80 -21.59
N GLU A 146 -6.45 17.93 -21.32
CA GLU A 146 -6.87 19.26 -21.80
C GLU A 146 -6.78 19.38 -23.33
N GLU A 147 -5.75 18.78 -23.95
CA GLU A 147 -5.61 18.72 -25.41
C GLU A 147 -6.75 17.95 -26.10
N ARG A 148 -7.44 17.04 -25.38
CA ARG A 148 -8.58 16.29 -25.93
C ARG A 148 -9.84 17.15 -25.92
N SER A 149 -10.27 17.61 -27.09
CA SER A 149 -11.45 18.49 -27.25
C SER A 149 -12.81 17.88 -26.85
N LYS A 150 -12.87 16.59 -26.47
CA LYS A 150 -14.10 15.93 -25.98
C LYS A 150 -13.79 15.13 -24.71
N PRO A 151 -14.49 15.37 -23.60
CA PRO A 151 -14.39 14.52 -22.42
C PRO A 151 -14.87 13.12 -22.79
N THR A 152 -14.05 12.10 -22.55
CA THR A 152 -14.51 10.71 -22.60
C THR A 152 -15.39 10.46 -21.38
N LYS A 153 -16.41 9.60 -21.47
CA LYS A 153 -17.30 9.23 -20.34
C LYS A 153 -16.56 8.60 -19.13
N VAL A 154 -15.25 8.40 -19.24
CA VAL A 154 -14.42 7.60 -18.31
C VAL A 154 -13.25 8.43 -17.76
N ALA A 155 -13.00 9.66 -18.25
CA ALA A 155 -11.91 10.48 -17.74
C ALA A 155 -12.26 10.99 -16.32
N PRO A 156 -11.35 10.87 -15.33
CA PRO A 156 -11.55 11.46 -14.03
C PRO A 156 -11.50 13.00 -14.12
N ASN A 157 -11.97 13.68 -13.07
CA ASN A 157 -11.87 15.14 -12.97
C ASN A 157 -10.41 15.61 -13.01
N VAL A 158 -9.52 14.85 -12.36
CA VAL A 158 -8.07 15.07 -12.32
C VAL A 158 -7.38 13.71 -12.38
N TRP A 159 -6.39 13.54 -13.26
CA TRP A 159 -5.53 12.36 -13.22
C TRP A 159 -4.55 12.44 -12.06
N VAL A 160 -4.37 11.32 -11.35
CA VAL A 160 -3.49 11.24 -10.16
C VAL A 160 -3.98 12.26 -9.13
N SER A 161 -5.23 12.12 -8.73
CA SER A 161 -5.90 12.97 -7.73
C SER A 161 -5.42 12.65 -6.31
N GLN A 162 -5.77 13.48 -5.33
CA GLN A 162 -5.55 13.17 -3.91
C GLN A 162 -6.25 11.86 -3.52
N TYR A 163 -7.42 11.56 -4.11
CA TYR A 163 -8.09 10.27 -3.92
C TYR A 163 -7.23 9.10 -4.41
N ASP A 164 -6.65 9.23 -5.60
CA ASP A 164 -5.77 8.20 -6.18
C ASP A 164 -4.54 7.94 -5.31
N MET A 165 -4.00 8.98 -4.69
CA MET A 165 -2.90 8.88 -3.73
C MET A 165 -3.32 8.20 -2.43
N VAL A 166 -4.52 8.48 -1.91
CA VAL A 166 -5.07 7.85 -0.69
C VAL A 166 -5.34 6.36 -0.92
N VAL A 167 -5.97 5.98 -2.03
CA VAL A 167 -6.18 4.55 -2.34
C VAL A 167 -4.85 3.85 -2.62
N THR A 168 -3.87 4.54 -3.23
CA THR A 168 -2.51 4.00 -3.36
C THR A 168 -1.88 3.75 -2.00
N GLN A 169 -1.97 4.67 -1.05
CA GLN A 169 -1.49 4.49 0.31
C GLN A 169 -2.20 3.31 1.02
N TRP A 170 -3.52 3.19 0.88
CA TRP A 170 -4.29 2.06 1.38
C TRP A 170 -3.74 0.74 0.84
N ALA A 171 -3.33 0.69 -0.43
CA ALA A 171 -2.77 -0.52 -1.05
C ALA A 171 -1.45 -0.99 -0.43
N PHE A 172 -0.67 -0.10 0.20
CA PHE A 172 0.56 -0.49 0.89
C PHE A 172 0.31 -0.95 2.34
N TYR A 173 -0.54 -0.24 3.10
CA TYR A 173 -0.66 -0.44 4.55
C TYR A 173 -2.07 -0.71 5.08
N GLY A 174 -3.12 -0.57 4.27
CA GLY A 174 -4.50 -0.78 4.69
C GLY A 174 -4.74 -2.21 5.21
N LEU A 175 -4.21 -3.23 4.52
CA LEU A 175 -4.33 -4.62 4.96
C LEU A 175 -3.59 -4.88 6.28
N LEU A 176 -2.38 -4.34 6.43
CA LEU A 176 -1.57 -4.49 7.63
C LEU A 176 -2.25 -3.83 8.84
N VAL A 177 -2.84 -2.65 8.65
CA VAL A 177 -3.53 -1.91 9.71
C VAL A 177 -4.85 -2.57 10.12
N MET A 178 -5.65 -3.04 9.16
CA MET A 178 -6.91 -3.72 9.46
C MET A 178 -6.72 -5.14 10.01
N TYR A 179 -5.71 -5.88 9.54
CA TYR A 179 -5.54 -7.30 9.83
C TYR A 179 -4.07 -7.67 10.11
N PRO A 180 -3.42 -7.10 11.14
CA PRO A 180 -2.00 -7.34 11.42
C PRO A 180 -1.67 -8.83 11.58
N LYS A 181 -2.54 -9.59 12.26
CA LYS A 181 -2.39 -11.04 12.44
C LYS A 181 -2.43 -11.81 11.11
N ALA A 182 -3.27 -11.39 10.17
CA ALA A 182 -3.32 -11.99 8.84
C ALA A 182 -2.07 -11.67 8.00
N CYS A 183 -1.32 -10.63 8.38
CA CYS A 183 0.02 -10.33 7.86
C CYS A 183 1.16 -11.04 8.63
N GLY A 184 0.83 -11.94 9.57
CA GLY A 184 1.80 -12.64 10.43
C GLY A 184 2.32 -11.82 11.62
N LEU A 185 1.72 -10.66 11.91
CA LEU A 185 2.08 -9.78 13.03
C LEU A 185 1.24 -10.12 14.28
N HIS A 186 1.46 -11.31 14.85
CA HIS A 186 0.66 -11.78 16.00
C HIS A 186 0.98 -11.09 17.33
N HIS A 187 2.17 -10.51 17.45
CA HIS A 187 2.68 -9.87 18.66
C HIS A 187 2.90 -8.37 18.51
N ILE A 188 2.27 -7.74 17.51
CA ILE A 188 2.26 -6.29 17.41
C ILE A 188 1.34 -5.72 18.48
N THR A 189 1.78 -4.70 19.21
CA THR A 189 0.93 -3.99 20.17
C THR A 189 0.17 -2.86 19.49
N ASP A 190 -0.87 -2.32 20.14
CA ASP A 190 -1.60 -1.18 19.60
C ASP A 190 -0.72 0.08 19.52
N GLU A 191 0.25 0.24 20.43
CA GLU A 191 1.25 1.31 20.38
C GLU A 191 2.19 1.15 19.17
N GLU A 192 2.70 -0.06 18.93
CA GLU A 192 3.53 -0.32 17.74
C GLU A 192 2.73 -0.10 16.45
N LEU A 193 1.48 -0.56 16.41
CA LEU A 193 0.60 -0.35 15.25
C LEU A 193 0.29 1.14 15.05
N TYR A 194 0.15 1.91 16.13
CA TYR A 194 0.03 3.35 16.07
C TYR A 194 1.29 4.02 15.48
N GLU A 195 2.49 3.57 15.84
CA GLU A 195 3.74 4.09 15.25
C GLU A 195 3.82 3.80 13.74
N VAL A 196 3.32 2.66 13.29
CA VAL A 196 3.20 2.34 11.85
C VAL A 196 2.28 3.35 11.16
N ILE A 197 1.11 3.62 11.73
CA ILE A 197 0.12 4.57 11.21
C ILE A 197 0.71 5.99 11.18
N TYR A 198 1.30 6.43 12.29
CA TYR A 198 1.95 7.74 12.41
C TYR A 198 3.04 7.91 11.35
N CYS A 199 3.93 6.94 11.20
CA CYS A 199 4.97 6.99 10.17
C CYS A 199 4.40 7.10 8.76
N TRP A 200 3.37 6.32 8.44
CA TRP A 200 2.76 6.40 7.12
C TRP A 200 2.02 7.70 6.90
N ARG A 201 1.49 8.33 7.94
CA ARG A 201 0.98 9.71 7.88
C ARG A 201 2.08 10.70 7.52
N VAL A 202 3.24 10.61 8.18
CA VAL A 202 4.41 11.46 7.88
C VAL A 202 4.89 11.23 6.45
N ILE A 203 5.19 9.99 6.04
CA ILE A 203 5.64 9.66 4.67
C ILE A 203 4.67 10.24 3.64
N SER A 204 3.38 10.14 3.93
CA SER A 204 2.33 10.52 2.99
C SER A 204 2.19 12.01 2.81
N TYR A 205 2.37 12.77 3.88
CA TYR A 205 2.55 14.20 3.79
C TYR A 205 3.73 14.54 2.87
N PHE A 206 4.89 13.89 3.06
CA PHE A 206 6.09 14.21 2.28
C PHE A 206 6.04 13.78 0.81
N ILE A 207 5.27 12.75 0.44
CA ILE A 207 5.01 12.41 -0.97
C ILE A 207 3.90 13.28 -1.60
N GLY A 208 3.26 14.15 -0.83
CA GLY A 208 2.35 15.20 -1.30
C GLY A 208 0.86 14.94 -1.10
N ILE A 209 0.47 14.06 -0.18
CA ILE A 209 -0.92 13.95 0.26
C ILE A 209 -1.23 15.10 1.22
N ASP A 210 -2.28 15.88 0.93
CA ASP A 210 -2.77 16.93 1.83
C ASP A 210 -3.26 16.31 3.14
N ASP A 211 -2.83 16.84 4.29
CA ASP A 211 -3.16 16.30 5.62
C ASP A 211 -4.68 16.17 5.83
N LYS A 212 -5.47 17.09 5.24
CA LYS A 212 -6.94 17.01 5.30
C LYS A 212 -7.52 15.80 4.58
N PHE A 213 -6.78 15.15 3.69
CA PHE A 213 -7.17 13.92 2.99
C PHE A 213 -6.45 12.67 3.51
N SER A 214 -5.58 12.78 4.52
CA SER A 214 -4.89 11.63 5.11
C SER A 214 -5.87 10.52 5.52
N LEU A 215 -5.55 9.27 5.16
CA LEU A 215 -6.26 8.06 5.58
C LEU A 215 -6.05 7.73 7.06
N TRP A 216 -5.02 8.29 7.66
CA TRP A 216 -4.58 7.93 9.00
C TRP A 216 -5.28 8.82 10.02
N GLY A 217 -6.09 8.19 10.85
CA GLY A 217 -6.79 8.84 11.95
C GLY A 217 -5.89 9.11 13.15
N GLU A 218 -6.48 9.70 14.19
CA GLU A 218 -5.77 10.03 15.43
C GLU A 218 -5.56 8.82 16.35
N THR A 219 -6.24 7.70 16.07
CA THR A 219 -6.11 6.42 16.79
C THR A 219 -6.05 5.25 15.81
N VAL A 220 -5.67 4.09 16.32
CA VAL A 220 -5.65 2.83 15.55
C VAL A 220 -7.06 2.50 15.04
N GLU A 221 -8.06 2.58 15.92
CA GLU A 221 -9.45 2.22 15.63
C GLU A 221 -10.04 3.10 14.52
N LYS A 222 -9.84 4.42 14.61
CA LYS A 222 -10.32 5.35 13.57
C LYS A 222 -9.66 5.09 12.22
N SER A 223 -8.36 4.77 12.23
CA SER A 223 -7.63 4.40 11.01
C SER A 223 -8.15 3.10 10.41
N GLN A 224 -8.43 2.09 11.22
CA GLN A 224 -9.02 0.82 10.78
C GLN A 224 -10.42 1.02 10.19
N GLN A 225 -11.27 1.77 10.90
CA GLN A 225 -12.61 2.13 10.43
C GLN A 225 -12.55 2.82 9.05
N LEU A 226 -11.66 3.81 8.89
CA LEU A 226 -11.52 4.52 7.62
C LEU A 226 -10.95 3.62 6.50
N CYS A 227 -10.00 2.74 6.82
CA CYS A 227 -9.50 1.72 5.89
C CYS A 227 -10.60 0.76 5.42
N HIS A 228 -11.52 0.35 6.29
CA HIS A 228 -12.67 -0.47 5.89
C HIS A 228 -13.61 0.28 4.94
N LEU A 229 -13.92 1.55 5.23
CA LEU A 229 -14.76 2.37 4.36
C LEU A 229 -14.13 2.59 2.98
N ILE A 230 -12.82 2.83 2.93
CA ILE A 230 -12.08 2.95 1.67
C ILE A 230 -12.03 1.62 0.91
N PHE A 231 -11.84 0.49 1.63
CA PHE A 231 -11.90 -0.83 1.02
C PHE A 231 -13.24 -1.07 0.31
N ASP A 232 -14.33 -0.83 1.05
CA ASP A 232 -15.70 -1.04 0.57
C ASP A 232 -16.04 -0.15 -0.62
N GLU A 233 -15.55 1.09 -0.62
CA GLU A 233 -15.81 2.06 -1.67
C GLU A 233 -14.99 1.79 -2.93
N ALA A 234 -13.67 1.65 -2.79
CA ALA A 234 -12.76 1.59 -3.93
C ALA A 234 -12.64 0.19 -4.51
N TYR A 235 -12.62 -0.86 -3.66
CA TYR A 235 -12.13 -2.17 -4.08
C TYR A 235 -13.20 -3.26 -4.09
N ARG A 236 -14.09 -3.30 -3.10
CA ARG A 236 -15.02 -4.43 -2.89
C ARG A 236 -15.77 -4.83 -4.18
N SER A 237 -16.44 -3.87 -4.82
CA SER A 237 -17.23 -4.16 -6.02
C SER A 237 -16.37 -4.67 -7.18
N ILE A 238 -15.13 -4.20 -7.31
CA ILE A 238 -14.22 -4.62 -8.37
C ILE A 238 -13.72 -6.04 -8.12
N LEU A 239 -13.45 -6.39 -6.86
CA LEU A 239 -12.99 -7.74 -6.49
C LEU A 239 -14.10 -8.80 -6.56
N GLU A 240 -15.35 -8.40 -6.30
CA GLU A 240 -16.55 -9.25 -6.42
C GLU A 240 -17.00 -9.48 -7.87
N LYS A 241 -16.65 -8.57 -8.79
CA LYS A 241 -16.90 -8.78 -10.22
C LYS A 241 -16.03 -9.94 -10.73
N GLN A 242 -16.69 -10.92 -11.34
CA GLN A 242 -16.01 -12.06 -11.98
C GLN A 242 -15.32 -11.68 -13.30
N ASP A 243 -15.77 -10.61 -13.96
CA ASP A 243 -15.22 -10.10 -15.23
C ASP A 243 -14.45 -8.80 -14.99
N ARG A 244 -13.34 -8.91 -14.26
CA ARG A 244 -12.42 -7.77 -14.03
C ARG A 244 -11.80 -7.34 -15.35
N GLU A 245 -11.35 -6.08 -15.42
CA GLU A 245 -10.65 -5.60 -16.60
C GLU A 245 -9.46 -6.53 -16.92
N ALA A 246 -9.48 -7.11 -18.12
CA ALA A 246 -8.54 -8.17 -18.50
C ALA A 246 -7.08 -7.70 -18.42
N VAL A 247 -6.82 -6.43 -18.74
CA VAL A 247 -5.48 -5.81 -18.68
C VAL A 247 -4.99 -5.70 -17.23
N GLY A 248 -5.81 -5.17 -16.32
CA GLY A 248 -5.47 -5.07 -14.90
C GLY A 248 -5.30 -6.43 -14.24
N SER A 249 -6.14 -7.40 -14.61
CA SER A 249 -6.06 -8.77 -14.10
C SER A 249 -4.78 -9.48 -14.56
N LYS A 250 -4.46 -9.38 -15.85
CA LYS A 250 -3.20 -9.93 -16.39
C LYS A 250 -1.99 -9.25 -15.76
N MET A 251 -2.01 -7.92 -15.61
CA MET A 251 -0.92 -7.20 -14.96
C MET A 251 -0.75 -7.67 -13.51
N ALA A 252 -1.82 -7.95 -12.76
CA ALA A 252 -1.71 -8.50 -11.42
C ALA A 252 -0.94 -9.83 -11.44
N ASP A 253 -1.36 -10.77 -12.28
CA ASP A 253 -0.70 -12.07 -12.43
C ASP A 253 0.78 -11.92 -12.82
N ASP A 254 1.10 -11.01 -13.76
CA ASP A 254 2.48 -10.75 -14.20
C ASP A 254 3.32 -10.11 -13.08
N ILE A 255 2.73 -9.29 -12.19
CA ILE A 255 3.44 -8.73 -11.02
C ILE A 255 3.85 -9.84 -10.07
N PHE A 256 2.92 -10.74 -9.72
CA PHE A 256 3.22 -11.91 -8.88
C PHE A 256 4.32 -12.77 -9.51
N ALA A 257 4.20 -13.06 -10.81
CA ALA A 257 5.23 -13.81 -11.54
C ALA A 257 6.59 -13.10 -11.48
N SER A 258 6.64 -11.78 -11.73
CA SER A 258 7.89 -11.00 -11.73
C SER A 258 8.59 -10.99 -10.38
N MET A 259 7.85 -11.04 -9.28
CA MET A 259 8.40 -10.95 -7.92
C MET A 259 8.66 -12.31 -7.25
N THR A 260 8.50 -13.41 -7.99
CA THR A 260 8.63 -14.78 -7.45
C THR A 260 9.97 -15.02 -6.75
N GLU A 261 11.08 -14.59 -7.37
CA GLU A 261 12.43 -14.79 -6.83
C GLU A 261 12.74 -13.93 -5.60
N VAL A 262 11.99 -12.84 -5.39
CA VAL A 262 12.22 -11.88 -4.31
C VAL A 262 11.30 -12.13 -3.13
N LEU A 263 10.03 -12.41 -3.39
CA LEU A 263 8.98 -12.51 -2.38
C LEU A 263 8.49 -13.94 -2.16
N GLY A 264 8.85 -14.87 -3.04
CA GLY A 264 8.40 -16.26 -3.02
C GLY A 264 7.33 -16.54 -4.08
N PRO A 265 6.98 -17.82 -4.28
CA PRO A 265 6.15 -18.29 -5.39
C PRO A 265 4.65 -18.02 -5.15
N PHE A 266 4.31 -16.78 -4.84
CA PHE A 266 2.93 -16.37 -4.64
C PHE A 266 2.19 -16.19 -5.96
N THR A 267 0.93 -16.61 -6.01
CA THR A 267 0.03 -16.29 -7.13
C THR A 267 -1.11 -15.39 -6.68
N ALA A 268 -1.61 -14.55 -7.59
CA ALA A 268 -2.76 -13.68 -7.31
C ALA A 268 -3.99 -14.47 -6.83
N GLN A 269 -4.20 -15.67 -7.37
CA GLN A 269 -5.31 -16.56 -7.04
C GLN A 269 -5.18 -17.08 -5.61
N ALA A 270 -4.02 -17.61 -5.21
CA ALA A 270 -3.82 -18.12 -3.87
C ALA A 270 -3.93 -17.02 -2.80
N VAL A 271 -3.29 -15.86 -3.02
CA VAL A 271 -3.41 -14.74 -2.07
C VAL A 271 -4.84 -14.22 -1.99
N ASN A 272 -5.59 -14.18 -3.09
CA ASN A 272 -6.99 -13.75 -3.07
C ASN A 272 -7.88 -14.72 -2.31
N LYS A 273 -7.66 -16.03 -2.47
CA LYS A 273 -8.36 -17.04 -1.67
C LYS A 273 -8.15 -16.82 -0.17
N TYR A 274 -6.91 -16.52 0.23
CA TYR A 274 -6.58 -16.22 1.63
C TYR A 274 -7.19 -14.90 2.12
N TRP A 275 -7.13 -13.82 1.34
CA TRP A 275 -7.53 -12.48 1.79
C TRP A 275 -9.04 -12.23 1.70
N PHE A 276 -9.74 -12.86 0.76
CA PHE A 276 -11.17 -12.62 0.55
C PHE A 276 -12.03 -13.00 1.75
N ARG A 277 -11.61 -14.01 2.54
CA ARG A 277 -12.27 -14.38 3.80
C ARG A 277 -12.18 -13.28 4.86
N PHE A 278 -11.06 -12.57 4.97
CA PHE A 278 -10.91 -11.46 5.93
C PHE A 278 -11.66 -10.23 5.48
N LEU A 279 -11.62 -9.95 4.17
CA LEU A 279 -12.25 -8.78 3.55
C LEU A 279 -13.76 -8.98 3.30
N GLY A 280 -14.29 -10.18 3.54
CA GLY A 280 -15.69 -10.54 3.30
C GLY A 280 -16.12 -10.43 1.83
N VAL A 281 -15.17 -10.61 0.90
CA VAL A 281 -15.43 -10.53 -0.55
C VAL A 281 -16.20 -11.77 -1.00
N GLN A 282 -17.37 -11.59 -1.59
CA GLN A 282 -18.29 -12.68 -1.96
C GLN A 282 -17.95 -13.30 -3.33
N SER A 283 -16.67 -13.53 -3.61
CA SER A 283 -16.18 -14.18 -4.84
C SER A 283 -15.51 -15.51 -4.51
N THR A 284 -15.91 -16.57 -5.21
CA THR A 284 -15.25 -17.88 -5.10
C THR A 284 -13.95 -17.88 -5.89
N VAL A 285 -12.84 -18.20 -5.21
CA VAL A 285 -11.54 -18.37 -5.85
C VAL A 285 -11.23 -19.86 -5.99
N HIS A 286 -11.12 -20.32 -7.24
CA HIS A 286 -10.79 -21.70 -7.55
C HIS A 286 -9.31 -21.82 -7.91
N LEU A 287 -8.57 -22.61 -7.14
CA LEU A 287 -7.20 -23.00 -7.46
C LEU A 287 -7.23 -24.14 -8.48
N LYS A 288 -6.39 -24.05 -9.52
CA LYS A 288 -6.39 -24.95 -10.68
C LYS A 288 -5.04 -25.62 -10.90
N THR A 289 -3.95 -24.99 -10.49
CA THR A 289 -2.57 -25.44 -10.74
C THR A 289 -1.87 -25.84 -9.46
N TRP A 290 -0.89 -26.74 -9.54
CA TRP A 290 -0.06 -27.12 -8.39
C TRP A 290 0.60 -25.89 -7.74
N LEU A 291 1.07 -24.93 -8.54
CA LEU A 291 1.69 -23.70 -8.04
C LEU A 291 0.73 -22.89 -7.18
N GLU A 292 -0.55 -22.78 -7.56
CA GLU A 292 -1.57 -22.11 -6.76
C GLU A 292 -1.86 -22.84 -5.45
N PHE A 293 -1.91 -24.18 -5.45
CA PHE A 293 -2.06 -24.96 -4.21
C PHE A 293 -0.85 -24.81 -3.28
N ALA A 294 0.37 -24.85 -3.84
CA ALA A 294 1.60 -24.65 -3.08
C ALA A 294 1.67 -23.23 -2.50
N SER A 295 1.32 -22.22 -3.30
CA SER A 295 1.21 -20.83 -2.84
C SER A 295 0.18 -20.68 -1.73
N ASP A 296 -1.01 -21.29 -1.84
CA ASP A 296 -2.05 -21.21 -0.81
C ASP A 296 -1.58 -21.80 0.52
N TYR A 297 -0.91 -22.96 0.45
CA TYR A 297 -0.28 -23.56 1.61
C TYR A 297 0.77 -22.63 2.24
N ILE A 298 1.69 -22.07 1.44
CA ILE A 298 2.72 -21.14 1.95
C ILE A 298 2.08 -19.92 2.60
N VAL A 299 1.09 -19.28 1.97
CA VAL A 299 0.41 -18.09 2.51
C VAL A 299 -0.26 -18.41 3.86
N ILE A 300 -0.93 -19.55 3.97
CA ILE A 300 -1.59 -19.97 5.21
C ILE A 300 -0.55 -20.19 6.32
N ASN A 301 0.49 -21.00 6.07
CA ASN A 301 1.49 -21.29 7.10
C ASN A 301 2.28 -20.03 7.48
N MET A 302 2.63 -19.15 6.54
CA MET A 302 3.29 -17.88 6.85
C MET A 302 2.44 -16.97 7.74
N ALA A 303 1.13 -17.00 7.56
CA ALA A 303 0.22 -16.24 8.41
C ALA A 303 -0.04 -16.90 9.76
N GLU A 304 0.11 -18.22 9.88
CA GLU A 304 -0.20 -18.98 11.12
C GLU A 304 1.04 -19.22 12.01
N ASP A 305 2.22 -19.50 11.45
CA ASP A 305 3.41 -19.97 12.18
C ASP A 305 4.37 -18.86 12.66
N HIS A 306 3.92 -17.61 12.66
CA HIS A 306 4.78 -16.43 12.80
C HIS A 306 5.82 -16.35 11.66
N TRP A 307 6.47 -15.21 11.47
CA TRP A 307 7.54 -15.05 10.47
C TRP A 307 8.83 -15.86 10.78
N GLY A 308 8.75 -16.96 11.55
CA GLY A 308 9.90 -17.78 11.94
C GLY A 308 10.95 -17.02 12.75
N LEU A 309 10.62 -15.84 13.29
CA LEU A 309 11.59 -14.94 13.90
C LEU A 309 12.08 -15.42 15.28
N ASP A 310 11.37 -16.34 15.93
CA ASP A 310 11.74 -16.79 17.29
C ASP A 310 12.61 -18.06 17.33
N SER A 311 12.78 -18.80 16.23
CA SER A 311 13.48 -20.10 16.28
C SER A 311 14.72 -20.25 15.39
N VAL A 312 15.00 -19.31 14.47
CA VAL A 312 16.09 -19.48 13.48
C VAL A 312 17.22 -18.45 13.59
N ASN A 313 17.04 -17.31 14.29
CA ASN A 313 18.02 -16.23 14.28
C ASN A 313 19.01 -16.18 15.45
N GLU A 314 18.74 -16.80 16.61
CA GLU A 314 19.73 -16.79 17.71
C GLU A 314 20.96 -17.69 17.43
N GLN A 315 20.78 -18.81 16.73
CA GLN A 315 21.90 -19.70 16.40
C GLN A 315 22.72 -19.19 15.21
N ARG A 316 22.09 -18.52 14.23
CA ARG A 316 22.77 -18.07 13.01
C ARG A 316 23.61 -16.80 13.22
N LEU A 317 23.17 -15.89 14.10
CA LEU A 317 23.96 -14.72 14.51
C LEU A 317 25.15 -15.08 15.40
N ARG A 318 25.05 -16.14 16.23
CA ARG A 318 26.21 -16.67 16.98
C ARG A 318 27.20 -17.41 16.08
N GLY A 319 26.74 -18.05 15.00
CA GLY A 319 27.59 -18.76 14.05
C GLY A 319 28.39 -17.84 13.12
N SER A 320 27.86 -16.68 12.74
CA SER A 320 28.55 -15.75 11.82
C SER A 320 29.64 -14.90 12.51
N LEU A 321 29.58 -14.71 13.83
CA LEU A 321 30.61 -14.00 14.61
C LEU A 321 31.88 -14.85 14.86
N LEU A 322 31.82 -16.17 14.69
CA LEU A 322 32.97 -17.07 14.90
C LEU A 322 33.73 -17.43 13.61
N LEU A 323 33.20 -17.06 12.45
CA LEU A 323 33.81 -17.36 11.14
C LEU A 323 34.56 -16.17 10.52
N GLY A 324 34.57 -15.02 11.19
CA GLY A 324 35.27 -13.80 10.74
C GLY A 324 36.76 -13.70 11.11
N GLU A 325 37.34 -14.67 11.83
CA GLU A 325 38.76 -14.65 12.24
C GLU A 325 39.67 -15.59 11.45
N ARG A 326 39.15 -16.23 10.39
CA ARG A 326 39.99 -17.00 9.47
C ARG A 326 39.50 -16.85 8.04
N LEU A 327 39.83 -15.72 7.41
CA LEU A 327 40.17 -15.61 5.99
C LEU A 327 40.98 -14.33 5.77
#